data_AF-A0A939TEK7-F1
#
_entry.id   AF-A0A939TEK7-F1
#
_cell.length_a   1.000
_cell.length_b   1.000
_cell.length_c   1.000
_cell.angle_alpha   90.00
_cell.angle_beta   90.00
_cell.angle_gamma   90.00
#
_symmetry.space_group_name_H-M   'P 1'
#
loop_
_entity.id
_entity.type
_entity.pdbx_description
1 polymer ?
#
loop_
_entity_poly.entity_id
_entity_poly.type
_entity_poly.pdbx_seq_one_letter_code
_entity_poly.pdbx_strand_id
1 'polypeptide(L)'
;MRYLRAAAGNAALIWSSAYGLLGLGWALGLGGFPYGLGDPDRGTVLADLGPGAGGSVIAVLGVLGVVAAVAADRSGSRPLRNGVSVFGGVMAVVLILVVPDARLVQNLVYGLFGYFGKLTWPVVNQLVCVGGGLAWTVTALVCRRRTRGACTRCGREATAAGWTTPSAAARWGRWATYAAMVVPLPYPVARLVEAIGIPLGFTDTADQEPVTLALMMTFLAFLAFGGIALTFGLVRPWGEIFPRWIPYLRGRRVPVAAAVVPATAAAVLMFTAGLSFGLGFVEHGGRAPLWQQWTVSLSWTSWGIFLGAAALAYHLRRRGPCRRCGRG
;
A
#
# COMPACT_ATOMS: atom_id res chain seq x y z
N MET A 1 -1.67 23.42 16.04
CA MET A 1 -2.83 22.55 16.33
C MET A 1 -4.06 22.80 15.43
N ARG A 2 -4.17 23.95 14.74
CA ARG A 2 -5.04 24.18 13.57
C ARG A 2 -4.46 23.61 12.26
N TYR A 3 -3.13 23.66 12.10
CA TYR A 3 -2.42 23.20 10.89
C TYR A 3 -2.71 21.76 10.45
N LEU A 4 -2.61 20.75 11.32
CA LEU A 4 -2.93 19.35 10.96
C LEU A 4 -4.44 19.10 10.79
N ARG A 5 -5.31 19.94 11.36
CA ARG A 5 -6.78 19.82 11.21
C ARG A 5 -7.20 20.34 9.84
N ALA A 6 -6.70 21.53 9.48
CA ALA A 6 -6.91 22.12 8.18
C ALA A 6 -6.21 21.30 7.09
N ALA A 7 -4.94 20.90 7.26
CA ALA A 7 -4.18 20.24 6.20
C ALA A 7 -4.78 18.92 5.71
N ALA A 8 -5.38 18.10 6.59
CA ALA A 8 -5.93 16.80 6.18
C ALA A 8 -7.31 16.92 5.50
N GLY A 9 -8.23 17.70 6.09
CA GLY A 9 -9.51 18.03 5.45
C GLY A 9 -9.29 18.79 4.13
N ASN A 10 -8.34 19.72 4.11
CA ASN A 10 -7.95 20.45 2.92
C ASN A 10 -7.29 19.55 1.87
N ALA A 11 -6.46 18.58 2.24
CA ALA A 11 -5.85 17.66 1.26
C ALA A 11 -6.91 16.76 0.60
N ALA A 12 -7.83 16.18 1.38
CA ALA A 12 -8.92 15.38 0.83
C ALA A 12 -9.87 16.23 -0.03
N LEU A 13 -10.15 17.47 0.40
CA LEU A 13 -10.93 18.44 -0.36
C LEU A 13 -10.26 18.79 -1.69
N ILE A 14 -9.00 19.25 -1.67
CA ILE A 14 -8.23 19.63 -2.85
C ILE A 14 -8.15 18.47 -3.83
N TRP A 15 -7.82 17.27 -3.32
CA TRP A 15 -7.74 16.08 -4.16
C TRP A 15 -9.09 15.73 -4.79
N SER A 16 -10.17 15.72 -4.00
CA SER A 16 -11.51 15.36 -4.50
C SER A 16 -12.03 16.38 -5.52
N SER A 17 -11.74 17.68 -5.31
CA SER A 17 -12.04 18.72 -6.29
C SER A 17 -11.27 18.52 -7.60
N ALA A 18 -9.94 18.38 -7.51
CA ALA A 18 -9.09 18.26 -8.70
C ALA A 18 -9.39 16.97 -9.48
N TYR A 19 -9.48 15.83 -8.78
CA TYR A 19 -9.73 14.55 -9.41
C TYR A 19 -11.18 14.42 -9.91
N GLY A 20 -12.14 15.03 -9.20
CA GLY A 20 -13.54 15.12 -9.65
C GLY A 20 -13.69 15.94 -10.93
N LEU A 21 -12.98 17.08 -11.04
CA LEU A 21 -12.95 17.88 -12.27
C LEU A 21 -12.30 17.12 -13.43
N LEU A 22 -11.22 16.36 -13.15
CA LEU A 22 -10.60 15.50 -14.16
C LEU A 22 -11.55 14.39 -14.62
N GLY A 23 -12.28 13.77 -13.68
CA GLY A 23 -13.37 12.83 -13.97
C GLY A 23 -14.45 13.43 -14.86
N LEU A 24 -14.90 14.65 -14.54
CA LEU A 24 -15.87 15.37 -15.37
C LEU A 24 -15.30 15.64 -16.76
N GLY A 25 -14.04 16.02 -16.86
CA GLY A 25 -13.34 16.16 -18.14
C GLY A 25 -13.42 14.88 -18.97
N TRP A 26 -13.07 13.72 -18.39
CA TRP A 26 -13.15 12.43 -19.08
C TRP A 26 -14.58 12.04 -19.47
N ALA A 27 -15.56 12.36 -18.62
CA ALA A 27 -16.98 12.14 -18.94
C ALA A 27 -17.42 12.96 -20.17
N LEU A 28 -16.85 14.15 -20.36
CA LEU A 28 -17.10 15.06 -21.47
C LEU A 28 -16.20 14.80 -22.69
N GLY A 29 -15.41 13.72 -22.69
CA GLY A 29 -14.57 13.33 -23.83
C GLY A 29 -13.13 13.86 -23.79
N LEU A 30 -12.65 14.35 -22.65
CA LEU A 30 -11.22 14.63 -22.48
C LEU A 30 -10.40 13.34 -22.74
N GLY A 31 -9.34 13.45 -23.53
CA GLY A 31 -8.43 12.34 -23.79
C GLY A 31 -7.61 11.91 -22.55
N GLY A 32 -6.92 10.78 -22.66
CA GLY A 32 -6.00 10.31 -21.62
C GLY A 32 -6.68 9.72 -20.38
N PHE A 33 -7.83 9.06 -20.56
CA PHE A 33 -8.45 8.28 -19.49
C PHE A 33 -7.50 7.13 -19.08
N PRO A 34 -7.08 7.03 -17.80
CA PRO A 34 -5.94 6.19 -17.40
C PRO A 34 -6.31 4.73 -17.09
N TYR A 35 -7.56 4.33 -17.32
CA TYR A 35 -8.09 3.03 -16.94
C TYR A 35 -8.78 2.33 -18.11
N GLY A 36 -8.96 1.02 -17.99
CA GLY A 36 -9.81 0.22 -18.86
C GLY A 36 -9.54 0.42 -20.33
N LEU A 37 -10.58 0.84 -21.09
CA LEU A 37 -10.46 1.08 -22.53
C LEU A 37 -9.50 2.21 -22.90
N GLY A 38 -9.12 3.06 -21.96
CA GLY A 38 -8.10 4.10 -22.13
C GLY A 38 -6.68 3.66 -21.74
N ASP A 39 -6.52 2.47 -21.17
CA ASP A 39 -5.24 1.89 -20.79
C ASP A 39 -4.80 0.81 -21.79
N PRO A 40 -3.69 1.00 -22.53
CA PRO A 40 -3.22 0.05 -23.53
C PRO A 40 -2.95 -1.36 -22.97
N ASP A 41 -2.54 -1.44 -21.70
CA ASP A 41 -2.09 -2.69 -21.07
C ASP A 41 -3.23 -3.42 -20.33
N ARG A 42 -4.41 -2.78 -20.15
CA ARG A 42 -5.65 -3.29 -19.54
C ARG A 42 -5.52 -4.05 -18.20
N GLY A 43 -4.40 -3.96 -17.50
CA GLY A 43 -4.08 -4.78 -16.32
C GLY A 43 -4.74 -4.39 -14.99
N THR A 44 -5.98 -3.90 -14.98
CA THR A 44 -6.66 -3.42 -13.76
C THR A 44 -8.03 -4.06 -13.55
N VAL A 45 -8.53 -4.01 -12.31
CA VAL A 45 -9.93 -4.36 -11.95
C VAL A 45 -10.97 -3.59 -12.79
N LEU A 46 -10.56 -2.49 -13.43
CA LEU A 46 -11.38 -1.59 -14.22
C LEU A 46 -11.18 -1.80 -15.72
N ALA A 47 -10.74 -2.98 -16.16
CA ALA A 47 -10.38 -3.30 -17.55
C ALA A 47 -11.43 -2.92 -18.60
N ASP A 48 -12.72 -3.03 -18.27
CA ASP A 48 -13.83 -2.74 -19.18
C ASP A 48 -14.42 -1.33 -19.03
N LEU A 49 -13.84 -0.50 -18.16
CA LEU A 49 -14.39 0.82 -17.87
C LEU A 49 -14.11 1.79 -19.02
N GLY A 50 -15.19 2.28 -19.65
CA GLY A 50 -15.10 3.32 -20.67
C GLY A 50 -14.93 4.73 -20.08
N PRO A 51 -14.28 5.67 -20.80
CA PRO A 51 -14.04 7.03 -20.31
C PRO A 51 -15.29 7.79 -19.87
N GLY A 52 -16.41 7.62 -20.60
CA GLY A 52 -17.68 8.28 -20.26
C GLY A 52 -18.26 7.83 -18.92
N ALA A 53 -18.43 6.51 -18.74
CA ALA A 53 -18.96 5.94 -17.50
C ALA A 53 -17.97 6.12 -16.33
N GLY A 54 -16.70 5.82 -16.54
CA GLY A 54 -15.65 5.96 -15.53
C GLY A 54 -15.45 7.40 -15.09
N GLY A 55 -15.37 8.33 -16.03
CA GLY A 55 -15.31 9.76 -15.75
C GLY A 55 -16.51 10.25 -14.93
N SER A 56 -17.73 9.81 -15.28
CA SER A 56 -18.95 10.18 -14.56
C SER A 56 -18.94 9.69 -13.11
N VAL A 57 -18.52 8.43 -12.88
CA VAL A 57 -18.39 7.88 -11.52
C VAL A 57 -17.34 8.65 -10.72
N ILE A 58 -16.18 8.96 -11.33
CA ILE A 58 -15.11 9.74 -10.67
C ILE A 58 -15.60 11.15 -10.33
N ALA A 59 -16.36 11.81 -11.23
CA ALA A 59 -16.93 13.12 -11.00
C ALA A 59 -17.91 13.12 -9.81
N VAL A 60 -18.83 12.15 -9.77
CA VAL A 60 -19.79 11.98 -8.66
C VAL A 60 -19.06 11.73 -7.34
N LEU A 61 -18.08 10.81 -7.32
CA LEU A 61 -17.26 10.54 -6.14
C LEU A 61 -16.46 11.77 -5.70
N GLY A 62 -15.98 12.59 -6.66
CA GLY A 62 -15.32 13.87 -6.39
C GLY A 62 -16.23 14.87 -5.69
N VAL A 63 -17.47 15.04 -6.19
CA VAL A 63 -18.48 15.92 -5.56
C VAL A 63 -18.85 15.41 -4.17
N LEU A 64 -19.14 14.12 -4.02
CA LEU A 64 -19.41 13.52 -2.71
C LEU A 64 -18.21 13.67 -1.77
N GLY A 65 -16.99 13.55 -2.29
CA GLY A 65 -15.76 13.78 -1.56
C GLY A 65 -15.60 15.21 -1.06
N VAL A 66 -15.91 16.20 -1.90
CA VAL A 66 -15.94 17.63 -1.52
C VAL A 66 -16.94 17.86 -0.38
N VAL A 67 -18.18 17.35 -0.53
CA VAL A 67 -19.23 17.48 0.49
C VAL A 67 -18.80 16.83 1.80
N ALA A 68 -18.25 15.60 1.75
CA ALA A 68 -17.79 14.87 2.92
C ALA A 68 -16.59 15.55 3.59
N ALA A 69 -15.65 16.10 2.84
CA ALA A 69 -14.50 16.83 3.38
C ALA A 69 -14.92 18.12 4.10
N VAL A 70 -15.84 18.89 3.51
CA VAL A 70 -16.42 20.09 4.16
C VAL A 70 -17.21 19.71 5.42
N ALA A 71 -17.97 18.62 5.37
CA ALA A 71 -18.71 18.09 6.52
C ALA A 71 -17.78 17.62 7.65
N ALA A 72 -16.61 17.05 7.33
CA ALA A 72 -15.61 16.61 8.30
C ALA A 72 -15.12 17.75 9.22
N ASP A 73 -15.01 18.95 8.66
CA ASP A 73 -14.50 20.14 9.35
C ASP A 73 -15.59 20.95 10.04
N ARG A 74 -16.77 21.08 9.40
CA ARG A 74 -17.85 21.94 9.91
C ARG A 74 -18.80 21.24 10.87
N SER A 75 -18.91 19.91 10.83
CA SER A 75 -19.97 19.23 11.56
C SER A 75 -19.65 18.95 13.03
N GLY A 76 -20.58 19.36 13.89
CA GLY A 76 -20.66 18.96 15.30
C GLY A 76 -21.26 17.56 15.52
N SER A 77 -22.03 17.04 14.56
CA SER A 77 -22.89 15.88 14.78
C SER A 77 -22.12 14.55 14.67
N ARG A 78 -22.37 13.64 15.61
CA ARG A 78 -21.83 12.27 15.61
C ARG A 78 -22.21 11.46 14.36
N PRO A 79 -23.48 11.42 13.90
CA PRO A 79 -23.84 10.60 12.74
C PRO A 79 -23.12 11.05 11.47
N LEU A 80 -23.00 12.36 11.25
CA LEU A 80 -22.32 12.88 10.05
C LEU A 80 -20.82 12.55 10.07
N ARG A 81 -20.15 12.67 11.22
CA ARG A 81 -18.74 12.25 11.36
C ARG A 81 -18.54 10.77 11.11
N ASN A 82 -19.50 9.94 11.49
CA ASN A 82 -19.47 8.50 11.18
C ASN A 82 -19.64 8.26 9.68
N GLY A 83 -20.61 8.93 9.03
CA GLY A 83 -20.79 8.87 7.58
C GLY A 83 -19.51 9.25 6.83
N VAL A 84 -18.89 10.37 7.18
CA VAL A 84 -17.60 10.81 6.61
C VAL A 84 -16.49 9.81 6.88
N SER A 85 -16.43 9.22 8.08
CA SER A 85 -15.43 8.19 8.38
C SER A 85 -15.60 6.92 7.56
N VAL A 86 -16.85 6.51 7.30
CA VAL A 86 -17.14 5.33 6.47
C VAL A 86 -16.80 5.63 5.02
N PHE A 87 -17.30 6.74 4.48
CA PHE A 87 -16.99 7.20 3.12
C PHE A 87 -15.48 7.31 2.88
N GLY A 88 -14.77 8.02 3.77
CA GLY A 88 -13.31 8.15 3.66
C GLY A 88 -12.56 6.84 3.82
N GLY A 89 -13.09 5.90 4.62
CA GLY A 89 -12.54 4.55 4.72
C GLY A 89 -12.70 3.76 3.43
N VAL A 90 -13.87 3.82 2.79
CA VAL A 90 -14.14 3.19 1.49
C VAL A 90 -13.25 3.81 0.40
N MET A 91 -13.19 5.14 0.32
CA MET A 91 -12.31 5.84 -0.64
C MET A 91 -10.84 5.46 -0.44
N ALA A 92 -10.37 5.37 0.81
CA ALA A 92 -9.01 4.93 1.11
C ALA A 92 -8.73 3.51 0.61
N VAL A 93 -9.64 2.56 0.87
CA VAL A 93 -9.50 1.17 0.40
C VAL A 93 -9.47 1.11 -1.12
N VAL A 94 -10.43 1.75 -1.79
CA VAL A 94 -10.51 1.74 -3.25
C VAL A 94 -9.24 2.34 -3.86
N LEU A 95 -8.85 3.54 -3.43
CA LEU A 95 -7.72 4.26 -4.04
C LEU A 95 -6.35 3.67 -3.72
N ILE A 96 -6.18 2.97 -2.60
CA ILE A 96 -4.89 2.39 -2.18
C ILE A 96 -4.77 0.91 -2.58
N LEU A 97 -5.87 0.15 -2.56
CA LEU A 97 -5.83 -1.32 -2.68
C LEU A 97 -6.51 -1.87 -3.94
N VAL A 98 -7.40 -1.11 -4.58
CA VAL A 98 -8.16 -1.59 -5.76
C VAL A 98 -7.67 -0.94 -7.05
N VAL A 99 -7.40 0.37 -7.00
CA VAL A 99 -6.95 1.14 -8.17
C VAL A 99 -5.51 0.81 -8.57
N PRO A 100 -4.54 0.69 -7.65
CA PRO A 100 -3.17 0.40 -8.04
C PRO A 100 -2.98 -1.06 -8.44
N ASP A 101 -2.07 -1.30 -9.38
CA ASP A 101 -1.76 -2.64 -9.88
C ASP A 101 -0.26 -3.00 -9.75
N ALA A 102 0.13 -4.14 -10.33
CA ALA A 102 1.51 -4.64 -10.33
C ALA A 102 2.54 -3.67 -10.96
N ARG A 103 2.10 -2.69 -11.77
CA ARG A 103 2.99 -1.70 -12.39
C ARG A 103 3.63 -0.78 -11.37
N LEU A 104 3.03 -0.55 -10.19
CA LEU A 104 3.68 0.24 -9.13
C LEU A 104 4.94 -0.46 -8.58
N VAL A 105 4.85 -1.76 -8.29
CA VAL A 105 6.02 -2.52 -7.82
C VAL A 105 7.03 -2.70 -8.95
N GLN A 106 6.57 -2.94 -10.18
CA GLN A 106 7.45 -3.05 -11.35
C GLN A 106 8.25 -1.76 -11.58
N ASN A 107 7.60 -0.59 -11.56
CA ASN A 107 8.29 0.69 -11.73
C ASN A 107 9.17 1.05 -10.54
N LEU A 108 8.84 0.61 -9.32
CA LEU A 108 9.75 0.71 -8.19
C LEU A 108 11.06 -0.06 -8.46
N VAL A 109 10.97 -1.29 -8.97
CA VAL A 109 12.14 -2.10 -9.32
C VAL A 109 12.92 -1.48 -10.47
N TYR A 110 12.25 -1.03 -11.54
CA TYR A 110 12.91 -0.32 -12.65
C TYR A 110 13.64 0.95 -12.19
N GLY A 111 13.06 1.70 -11.25
CA GLY A 111 13.70 2.85 -10.64
C GLY A 111 15.00 2.52 -9.91
N LEU A 112 15.13 1.32 -9.31
CA LEU A 112 16.39 0.87 -8.70
C LEU A 112 17.51 0.68 -9.73
N PHE A 113 17.16 0.39 -10.98
CA PHE A 113 18.08 0.30 -12.11
C PHE A 113 18.23 1.63 -12.86
N GLY A 114 17.62 2.72 -12.37
CA GLY A 114 17.63 4.03 -13.03
C GLY A 114 16.80 4.11 -14.31
N TYR A 115 15.91 3.14 -14.56
CA TYR A 115 15.06 3.11 -15.74
C TYR A 115 13.67 3.71 -15.45
N PHE A 116 13.35 4.82 -16.10
CA PHE A 116 12.09 5.55 -15.92
C PHE A 116 11.18 5.53 -17.16
N GLY A 117 11.56 4.81 -18.22
CA GLY A 117 10.81 4.76 -19.48
C GLY A 117 9.41 4.13 -19.38
N LYS A 118 9.10 3.45 -18.27
CA LYS A 118 7.81 2.81 -17.99
C LYS A 118 6.94 3.61 -17.02
N LEU A 119 7.37 4.81 -16.65
CA LEU A 119 6.58 5.76 -15.85
C LEU A 119 5.56 6.46 -16.76
N THR A 120 4.58 5.70 -17.24
CA THR A 120 3.51 6.18 -18.12
C THR A 120 2.44 6.94 -17.33
N TRP A 121 1.56 7.64 -18.05
CA TRP A 121 0.44 8.37 -17.43
C TRP A 121 -0.44 7.49 -16.51
N PRO A 122 -0.84 6.26 -16.88
CA PRO A 122 -1.57 5.36 -15.97
C PRO A 122 -0.84 5.13 -14.63
N VAL A 123 0.48 4.92 -14.66
CA VAL A 123 1.29 4.71 -13.45
C VAL A 123 1.33 5.97 -12.59
N VAL A 124 1.53 7.14 -13.20
CA VAL A 124 1.49 8.43 -12.49
C VAL A 124 0.12 8.67 -11.87
N ASN A 125 -0.95 8.38 -12.60
CA ASN A 125 -2.31 8.51 -12.10
C ASN A 125 -2.59 7.56 -10.90
N GLN A 126 -2.05 6.33 -10.90
CA GLN A 126 -2.13 5.47 -9.72
C GLN A 126 -1.46 6.09 -8.50
N LEU A 127 -0.30 6.76 -8.65
CA LEU A 127 0.34 7.50 -7.56
C LEU A 127 -0.53 8.68 -7.07
N VAL A 128 -1.22 9.38 -7.98
CA VAL A 128 -2.20 10.42 -7.63
C VAL A 128 -3.34 9.83 -6.80
N CYS A 129 -3.88 8.66 -7.18
CA CYS A 129 -4.90 7.94 -6.42
C CYS A 129 -4.40 7.52 -5.03
N VAL A 130 -3.20 6.95 -4.92
CA VAL A 130 -2.59 6.61 -3.63
C VAL A 130 -2.49 7.86 -2.74
N GLY A 131 -2.09 9.01 -3.28
CA GLY A 131 -2.09 10.29 -2.57
C GLY A 131 -3.47 10.69 -2.03
N GLY A 132 -4.51 10.55 -2.86
CA GLY A 132 -5.91 10.78 -2.47
C GLY A 132 -6.39 9.81 -1.38
N GLY A 133 -6.06 8.54 -1.52
CA GLY A 133 -6.39 7.50 -0.54
C GLY A 133 -5.72 7.75 0.80
N LEU A 134 -4.47 8.23 0.82
CA LEU A 134 -3.78 8.62 2.05
C LEU A 134 -4.46 9.84 2.70
N ALA A 135 -4.87 10.85 1.91
CA ALA A 135 -5.61 11.99 2.42
C ALA A 135 -6.96 11.59 3.05
N TRP A 136 -7.70 10.68 2.38
CA TRP A 136 -8.95 10.12 2.89
C TRP A 136 -8.75 9.24 4.12
N THR A 137 -7.67 8.46 4.18
CA THR A 137 -7.29 7.67 5.37
C THR A 137 -7.14 8.57 6.60
N VAL A 138 -6.39 9.67 6.46
CA VAL A 138 -6.19 10.60 7.57
C VAL A 138 -7.51 11.25 7.99
N THR A 139 -8.33 11.70 7.03
CA THR A 139 -9.64 12.33 7.29
C THR A 139 -10.59 11.37 8.00
N ALA A 140 -10.69 10.13 7.53
CA ALA A 140 -11.50 9.08 8.13
C ALA A 140 -11.05 8.76 9.57
N LEU A 141 -9.73 8.58 9.79
CA LEU A 141 -9.18 8.32 11.11
C LEU A 141 -9.43 9.49 12.08
N VAL A 142 -9.31 10.74 11.64
CA VAL A 142 -9.59 11.91 12.47
C VAL A 142 -11.07 11.95 12.85
N CYS A 143 -11.98 11.73 11.91
CA CYS A 143 -13.43 11.69 12.18
C CYS A 143 -13.78 10.56 13.15
N ARG A 144 -13.28 9.35 12.90
CA ARG A 144 -13.49 8.19 13.79
C ARG A 144 -13.00 8.43 15.20
N ARG A 145 -11.80 9.01 15.35
CA ARG A 145 -11.23 9.36 16.66
C ARG A 145 -12.09 10.41 17.39
N ARG A 146 -12.59 11.42 16.68
CA ARG A 146 -13.50 12.43 17.26
C ARG A 146 -14.81 11.80 17.71
N THR A 147 -15.42 10.91 16.92
CA THR A 147 -16.67 10.25 17.32
C THR A 147 -16.47 9.37 18.56
N ARG A 148 -15.33 8.67 18.66
CA ARG A 148 -15.00 7.80 19.80
C ARG A 148 -14.45 8.54 21.03
N GLY A 149 -14.30 9.86 20.99
CA GLY A 149 -13.64 10.61 22.09
C GLY A 149 -12.16 10.23 22.29
N ALA A 150 -11.53 9.61 21.28
CA ALA A 150 -10.13 9.23 21.32
C ALA A 150 -9.20 10.43 21.05
N CYS A 151 -7.95 10.33 21.47
CA CYS A 151 -6.95 11.35 21.13
C CYS A 151 -6.81 11.48 19.61
N THR A 152 -7.12 12.64 19.05
CA THR A 152 -7.05 12.88 17.59
C THR A 152 -5.65 12.68 16.99
N ARG A 153 -4.58 12.74 17.79
CA ARG A 153 -3.19 12.53 17.33
C ARG A 153 -2.77 11.06 17.35
N CYS A 154 -2.92 10.36 18.48
CA CYS A 154 -2.43 8.99 18.64
C CYS A 154 -3.52 7.91 18.60
N GLY A 155 -4.80 8.29 18.59
CA GLY A 155 -5.93 7.38 18.58
C GLY A 155 -6.20 6.64 19.88
N ARG A 156 -5.49 6.94 20.98
CA ARG A 156 -5.70 6.29 22.28
C ARG A 156 -7.01 6.78 22.92
N GLU A 157 -7.83 5.81 23.34
CA GLU A 157 -9.05 6.00 24.13
C GLU A 157 -8.72 5.98 25.64
N ALA A 158 -9.70 6.29 26.51
CA ALA A 158 -9.48 6.27 27.96
C ALA A 158 -9.27 4.83 28.46
N THR A 159 -10.10 3.92 27.94
CA THR A 159 -9.96 2.48 28.07
C THR A 159 -9.17 1.95 26.87
N ALA A 160 -7.91 1.58 27.07
CA ALA A 160 -7.10 1.02 26.00
C ALA A 160 -7.59 -0.40 25.66
N ALA A 161 -7.85 -0.68 24.37
CA ALA A 161 -8.10 -2.04 23.93
C ALA A 161 -6.86 -2.90 24.19
N GLY A 162 -7.02 -4.02 24.91
CA GLY A 162 -5.91 -4.84 25.41
C GLY A 162 -4.92 -5.30 24.33
N TRP A 163 -5.39 -5.53 23.10
CA TRP A 163 -4.56 -5.92 21.95
C TRP A 163 -3.57 -4.84 21.48
N THR A 164 -3.79 -3.57 21.86
CA THR A 164 -2.94 -2.42 21.49
C THR A 164 -1.86 -2.09 22.53
N THR A 165 -1.82 -2.85 23.63
CA THR A 165 -0.77 -2.74 24.64
C THR A 165 0.56 -3.24 24.07
N PRO A 166 1.72 -2.70 24.49
CA PRO A 166 3.01 -3.13 23.95
C PRO A 166 3.28 -4.63 24.10
N SER A 167 2.85 -5.24 25.21
CA SER A 167 3.01 -6.67 25.48
C SER A 167 2.13 -7.53 24.58
N ALA A 168 0.85 -7.18 24.39
CA ALA A 168 -0.02 -7.88 23.46
C ALA A 168 0.46 -7.73 22.01
N ALA A 169 0.82 -6.50 21.60
CA ALA A 169 1.41 -6.19 20.30
C ALA A 169 2.69 -6.98 20.02
N ALA A 170 3.53 -7.21 21.04
CA ALA A 170 4.70 -8.06 20.89
C ALA A 170 4.36 -9.54 20.63
N ARG A 171 3.26 -10.05 21.20
CA ARG A 171 2.84 -11.46 21.03
C ARG A 171 2.26 -11.72 19.64
N TRP A 172 1.20 -10.99 19.26
CA TRP A 172 0.56 -11.21 17.95
C TRP A 172 1.46 -10.70 16.80
N GLY A 173 2.22 -9.63 17.05
CA GLY A 173 3.18 -9.10 16.08
C GLY A 173 4.28 -10.08 15.71
N ARG A 174 4.71 -10.94 16.65
CA ARG A 174 5.70 -11.98 16.37
C ARG A 174 5.20 -12.96 15.32
N TRP A 175 3.97 -13.44 15.48
CA TRP A 175 3.34 -14.36 14.54
C TRP A 175 3.08 -13.69 13.19
N ALA A 176 2.62 -12.44 13.18
CA ALA A 176 2.48 -11.67 11.95
C ALA A 176 3.82 -11.53 11.20
N THR A 177 4.92 -11.24 11.91
CA THR A 177 6.26 -11.17 11.31
C THR A 177 6.72 -12.52 10.78
N TYR A 178 6.52 -13.62 11.50
CA TYR A 178 6.90 -14.95 11.01
C TYR A 178 6.09 -15.35 9.77
N ALA A 179 4.79 -15.08 9.76
CA ALA A 179 3.97 -15.28 8.56
C ALA A 179 4.47 -14.42 7.39
N ALA A 180 4.78 -13.13 7.63
CA ALA A 180 5.34 -12.23 6.63
C ALA A 180 6.74 -12.62 6.13
N MET A 181 7.46 -13.50 6.84
CA MET A 181 8.73 -14.07 6.38
C MET A 181 8.52 -15.33 5.56
N VAL A 182 7.62 -16.22 6.01
CA VAL A 182 7.43 -17.56 5.40
C VAL A 182 6.66 -17.48 4.09
N VAL A 183 5.57 -16.70 4.06
CA VAL A 183 4.67 -16.59 2.91
C VAL A 183 5.39 -16.19 1.61
N PRO A 184 6.30 -15.20 1.59
CA PRO A 184 6.99 -14.82 0.36
C PRO A 184 8.12 -15.77 -0.06
N LEU A 185 8.58 -16.73 0.77
CA LEU A 185 9.74 -17.60 0.46
C LEU A 185 9.69 -18.37 -0.86
N PRO A 186 8.52 -18.86 -1.34
CA PRO A 186 8.46 -19.56 -2.62
C PRO A 186 8.96 -18.72 -3.79
N TYR A 187 8.75 -17.40 -3.76
CA TYR A 187 9.14 -16.49 -4.84
C TYR A 187 10.67 -16.38 -5.05
N PRO A 188 11.49 -15.96 -4.06
CA PRO A 188 12.93 -15.89 -4.24
C PRO A 188 13.56 -17.25 -4.51
N VAL A 189 13.00 -18.34 -3.98
CA VAL A 189 13.45 -19.70 -4.30
C VAL A 189 13.21 -20.02 -5.78
N ALA A 190 12.01 -19.74 -6.30
CA ALA A 190 11.71 -19.91 -7.71
C ALA A 190 12.66 -19.07 -8.60
N ARG A 191 12.96 -17.83 -8.21
CA ARG A 191 13.89 -16.98 -8.95
C ARG A 191 15.34 -17.52 -8.95
N LEU A 192 15.80 -18.12 -7.86
CA LEU A 192 17.11 -18.79 -7.85
C LEU A 192 17.12 -20.05 -8.74
N VAL A 193 16.02 -20.81 -8.76
CA VAL A 193 15.88 -22.00 -9.62
C VAL A 193 15.89 -21.60 -11.10
N GLU A 194 15.23 -20.50 -11.47
CA GLU A 194 15.34 -19.95 -12.83
C GLU A 194 16.74 -19.42 -13.14
N ALA A 195 17.42 -18.80 -12.17
CA ALA A 195 18.78 -18.29 -12.35
C ALA A 195 19.82 -19.38 -12.66
N ILE A 196 19.60 -20.62 -12.20
CA ILE A 196 20.44 -21.78 -12.53
C ILE A 196 20.04 -22.49 -13.82
N GLY A 197 19.06 -21.95 -14.56
CA GLY A 197 18.66 -22.43 -15.89
C GLY A 197 17.49 -23.42 -15.91
N ILE A 198 16.78 -23.62 -14.80
CA ILE A 198 15.57 -24.47 -14.78
C ILE A 198 14.35 -23.59 -15.11
N PRO A 199 13.70 -23.75 -16.27
CA PRO A 199 12.60 -22.90 -16.67
C PRO A 199 11.36 -23.24 -15.84
N LEU A 200 11.00 -22.33 -14.94
CA LEU A 200 9.80 -22.42 -14.12
C LEU A 200 8.58 -21.75 -14.80
N GLY A 201 8.78 -21.12 -15.95
CA GLY A 201 7.71 -20.56 -16.78
C GLY A 201 7.20 -19.19 -16.30
N PHE A 202 8.01 -18.42 -15.55
CA PHE A 202 7.68 -17.02 -15.21
C PHE A 202 8.14 -16.00 -16.25
N THR A 203 8.90 -16.43 -17.27
CA THR A 203 9.50 -15.55 -18.28
C THR A 203 9.53 -16.25 -19.64
N ASP A 204 9.10 -15.57 -20.70
CA ASP A 204 9.44 -15.99 -22.07
C ASP A 204 10.92 -15.68 -22.31
N THR A 205 11.73 -16.73 -22.33
CA THR A 205 13.20 -16.65 -22.40
C THR A 205 13.74 -16.56 -23.82
N ALA A 206 12.88 -16.37 -24.82
CA ALA A 206 13.25 -16.52 -26.23
C ALA A 206 14.25 -15.45 -26.73
N ASP A 207 14.20 -14.24 -26.17
CA ASP A 207 14.89 -13.07 -26.74
C ASP A 207 15.96 -12.43 -25.83
N GLN A 208 16.23 -13.00 -24.64
CA GLN A 208 17.19 -12.42 -23.69
C GLN A 208 18.50 -13.23 -23.62
N GLU A 209 19.62 -12.50 -23.61
CA GLU A 209 20.94 -13.07 -23.34
C GLU A 209 20.93 -13.87 -22.02
N PRO A 210 21.32 -15.15 -22.01
CA PRO A 210 21.17 -16.05 -20.86
C PRO A 210 21.83 -15.51 -19.57
N VAL A 211 22.99 -14.86 -19.71
CA VAL A 211 23.73 -14.28 -18.58
C VAL A 211 22.97 -13.11 -17.95
N THR A 212 22.38 -12.25 -18.77
CA THR A 212 21.62 -11.08 -18.29
C THR A 212 20.36 -11.52 -17.55
N LEU A 213 19.67 -12.54 -18.06
CA LEU A 213 18.51 -13.14 -17.41
C LEU A 213 18.88 -13.75 -16.06
N ALA A 214 19.93 -14.56 -15.99
CA ALA A 214 20.39 -15.19 -14.74
C ALA A 214 20.77 -14.16 -13.67
N LEU A 215 21.48 -13.09 -14.06
CA LEU A 215 21.84 -11.99 -13.16
C LEU A 215 20.59 -11.25 -12.64
N MET A 216 19.61 -10.99 -13.51
CA MET A 216 18.35 -10.35 -13.12
C MET A 216 17.56 -11.20 -12.12
N MET A 217 17.41 -12.51 -12.39
CA MET A 217 16.70 -13.43 -11.48
C MET A 217 17.40 -13.56 -10.13
N THR A 218 18.73 -13.66 -10.15
CA THR A 218 19.56 -13.67 -8.94
C THR A 218 19.36 -12.38 -8.12
N PHE A 219 19.42 -11.23 -8.77
CA PHE A 219 19.18 -9.94 -8.11
C PHE A 219 17.80 -9.86 -7.46
N LEU A 220 16.75 -10.24 -8.19
CA LEU A 220 15.37 -10.25 -7.66
C LEU A 220 15.23 -11.20 -6.47
N ALA A 221 15.87 -12.36 -6.50
CA ALA A 221 15.88 -13.29 -5.38
C ALA A 221 16.55 -12.67 -4.14
N PHE A 222 17.73 -12.09 -4.30
CA PHE A 222 18.43 -11.43 -3.18
C PHE A 222 17.69 -10.21 -2.66
N LEU A 223 17.02 -9.45 -3.52
CA LEU A 223 16.17 -8.33 -3.12
C LEU A 223 15.01 -8.82 -2.23
N ALA A 224 14.34 -9.90 -2.62
CA ALA A 224 13.27 -10.51 -1.85
C ALA A 224 13.78 -11.12 -0.52
N PHE A 225 14.91 -11.84 -0.52
CA PHE A 225 15.54 -12.32 0.72
C PHE A 225 15.96 -11.17 1.64
N GLY A 226 16.45 -10.06 1.09
CA GLY A 226 16.72 -8.83 1.82
C GLY A 226 15.46 -8.27 2.48
N GLY A 227 14.34 -8.23 1.76
CA GLY A 227 13.04 -7.85 2.30
C GLY A 227 12.57 -8.76 3.45
N ILE A 228 12.78 -10.08 3.33
CA ILE A 228 12.48 -11.06 4.39
C ILE A 228 13.37 -10.81 5.62
N ALA A 229 14.67 -10.58 5.42
CA ALA A 229 15.60 -10.24 6.49
C ALA A 229 15.19 -8.93 7.20
N LEU A 230 14.82 -7.88 6.45
CA LEU A 230 14.31 -6.63 7.01
C LEU A 230 13.01 -6.84 7.81
N THR A 231 12.13 -7.71 7.33
CA THR A 231 10.89 -8.10 8.01
C THR A 231 11.20 -8.76 9.35
N PHE A 232 12.19 -9.65 9.41
CA PHE A 232 12.67 -10.23 10.67
C PHE A 232 13.23 -9.17 11.65
N GLY A 233 13.79 -8.08 11.12
CA GLY A 233 14.18 -6.90 11.88
C GLY A 233 13.05 -6.33 12.75
N LEU A 234 11.79 -6.45 12.32
CA LEU A 234 10.62 -5.94 13.06
C LEU A 234 10.40 -6.64 14.42
N VAL A 235 11.03 -7.78 14.69
CA VAL A 235 10.93 -8.49 15.98
C VAL A 235 12.26 -8.70 16.67
N ARG A 236 13.36 -8.18 16.10
CA ARG A 236 14.71 -8.39 16.61
C ARG A 236 15.39 -7.06 16.99
N PRO A 237 16.42 -7.10 17.88
CA PRO A 237 17.08 -5.88 18.37
C PRO A 237 17.70 -5.00 17.28
N TRP A 238 18.18 -5.58 16.18
CA TRP A 238 18.79 -4.84 15.06
C TRP A 238 17.81 -3.97 14.25
N GLY A 239 16.51 -4.29 14.27
CA GLY A 239 15.48 -3.39 13.71
C GLY A 239 15.01 -2.33 14.71
N GLU A 240 15.57 -2.32 15.92
CA GLU A 240 15.26 -1.36 16.98
C GLU A 240 16.44 -0.41 17.28
N ILE A 241 17.66 -0.92 17.11
CA ILE A 241 18.92 -0.23 17.30
C ILE A 241 19.81 -0.60 16.11
N PHE A 242 20.36 0.41 15.44
CA PHE A 242 21.24 0.17 14.31
C PHE A 242 22.47 -0.66 14.73
N PRO A 243 22.79 -1.75 14.01
CA PRO A 243 23.97 -2.55 14.26
C PRO A 243 25.25 -1.72 14.36
N ARG A 244 26.21 -2.22 15.16
CA ARG A 244 27.46 -1.49 15.43
C ARG A 244 28.37 -1.34 14.21
N TRP A 245 28.15 -2.14 13.18
CA TRP A 245 28.91 -2.14 11.93
C TRP A 245 28.44 -1.10 10.92
N ILE A 246 27.27 -0.47 11.12
CA ILE A 246 26.78 0.58 10.21
C ILE A 246 27.47 1.91 10.56
N PRO A 247 28.29 2.48 9.64
CA PRO A 247 28.93 3.78 9.86
C PRO A 247 27.87 4.86 10.13
N TYR A 248 28.19 5.85 10.98
CA TYR A 248 27.34 7.00 11.35
C TYR A 248 26.05 6.71 12.15
N LEU A 249 25.45 5.53 12.00
CA LEU A 249 24.21 5.15 12.70
C LEU A 249 24.43 4.22 13.89
N ARG A 250 25.67 3.76 14.10
CA ARG A 250 26.11 2.87 15.19
C ARG A 250 25.41 3.14 16.53
N GLY A 251 24.64 2.15 17.01
CA GLY A 251 24.01 2.19 18.33
C GLY A 251 22.86 3.19 18.49
N ARG A 252 22.50 3.95 17.45
CA ARG A 252 21.34 4.84 17.49
C ARG A 252 20.05 4.03 17.43
N ARG A 253 19.00 4.55 18.09
CA ARG A 253 17.66 3.97 18.00
C ARG A 253 17.11 4.21 16.60
N VAL A 254 16.57 3.16 15.98
CA VAL A 254 15.88 3.27 14.69
C VAL A 254 14.60 4.09 14.90
N PRO A 255 14.40 5.20 14.17
CA PRO A 255 13.15 5.94 14.21
C PRO A 255 11.98 5.05 13.79
N VAL A 256 10.85 5.08 14.51
CA VAL A 256 9.71 4.21 14.22
C VAL A 256 9.23 4.37 12.77
N ALA A 257 9.23 5.59 12.24
CA ALA A 257 8.85 5.87 10.86
C ALA A 257 9.78 5.22 9.82
N ALA A 258 11.08 5.09 10.13
CA ALA A 258 12.06 4.50 9.22
C ALA A 258 11.81 2.99 8.99
N ALA A 259 11.15 2.30 9.93
CA ALA A 259 10.72 0.91 9.75
C ALA A 259 9.27 0.81 9.23
N VAL A 260 8.35 1.60 9.81
CA VAL A 260 6.91 1.47 9.53
C VAL A 260 6.54 1.97 8.13
N VAL A 261 7.12 3.08 7.67
CA VAL A 261 6.79 3.65 6.35
C VAL A 261 7.17 2.70 5.22
N PRO A 262 8.42 2.22 5.09
CA PRO A 262 8.77 1.29 4.01
C PRO A 262 8.02 -0.05 4.15
N ALA A 263 7.84 -0.57 5.37
CA ALA A 263 7.08 -1.81 5.57
C ALA A 263 5.60 -1.67 5.15
N THR A 264 4.97 -0.53 5.44
CA THR A 264 3.58 -0.27 5.04
C THR A 264 3.48 -0.04 3.53
N ALA A 265 4.43 0.67 2.92
CA ALA A 265 4.48 0.86 1.47
C ALA A 265 4.66 -0.48 0.74
N ALA A 266 5.62 -1.30 1.18
CA ALA A 266 5.80 -2.65 0.65
C ALA A 266 4.55 -3.51 0.87
N ALA A 267 3.91 -3.45 2.04
CA ALA A 267 2.67 -4.18 2.31
C ALA A 267 1.56 -3.86 1.31
N VAL A 268 1.36 -2.57 1.02
CA VAL A 268 0.39 -2.11 0.01
C VAL A 268 0.78 -2.60 -1.38
N LEU A 269 2.02 -2.37 -1.81
CA LEU A 269 2.51 -2.73 -3.14
C LEU A 269 2.39 -4.23 -3.41
N MET A 270 2.76 -5.07 -2.43
CA MET A 270 2.66 -6.52 -2.57
C MET A 270 1.20 -6.98 -2.57
N PHE A 271 0.34 -6.36 -1.76
CA PHE A 271 -1.08 -6.66 -1.75
C PHE A 271 -1.73 -6.36 -3.11
N THR A 272 -1.52 -5.15 -3.64
CA THR A 272 -2.09 -4.72 -4.93
C THR A 272 -1.56 -5.53 -6.10
N ALA A 273 -0.25 -5.83 -6.09
CA ALA A 273 0.36 -6.65 -7.12
C ALA A 273 -0.16 -8.09 -7.08
N GLY A 274 -0.24 -8.71 -5.89
CA GLY A 274 -0.79 -10.04 -5.72
C GLY A 274 -2.25 -10.14 -6.17
N LEU A 275 -3.07 -9.14 -5.84
CA LEU A 275 -4.46 -9.06 -6.29
C LEU A 275 -4.54 -8.95 -7.82
N SER A 276 -3.71 -8.10 -8.43
CA SER A 276 -3.67 -7.90 -9.89
C SER A 276 -3.29 -9.20 -10.62
N PHE A 277 -2.25 -9.89 -10.15
CA PHE A 277 -1.88 -11.19 -10.71
C PHE A 277 -2.98 -12.23 -10.52
N GLY A 278 -3.65 -12.24 -9.37
CA GLY A 278 -4.77 -13.14 -9.09
C GLY A 278 -5.92 -12.97 -10.08
N LEU A 279 -6.32 -11.72 -10.34
CA LEU A 279 -7.36 -11.41 -11.33
C LEU A 279 -6.92 -11.78 -12.75
N GLY A 280 -5.68 -11.46 -13.12
CA GLY A 280 -5.12 -11.85 -14.41
C GLY A 280 -5.16 -13.37 -14.64
N PHE A 281 -4.87 -14.19 -13.63
CA PHE A 281 -5.00 -15.65 -13.76
C PHE A 281 -6.43 -16.10 -14.02
N VAL A 282 -7.42 -15.47 -13.38
CA VAL A 282 -8.84 -15.79 -13.58
C VAL A 282 -9.28 -15.42 -15.01
N GLU A 283 -8.91 -14.23 -15.48
CA GLU A 283 -9.24 -13.75 -16.84
C GLU A 283 -8.66 -14.65 -17.94
N HIS A 284 -7.44 -15.17 -17.74
CA HIS A 284 -6.80 -16.09 -18.69
C HIS A 284 -7.24 -17.56 -18.50
N GLY A 285 -8.35 -17.79 -17.79
CA GLY A 285 -8.96 -19.11 -17.63
C GLY A 285 -8.17 -20.08 -16.76
N GLY A 286 -7.34 -19.59 -15.84
CA GLY A 286 -6.58 -20.42 -14.90
C GLY A 286 -5.56 -21.35 -15.57
N ARG A 287 -5.14 -21.05 -16.80
CA ARG A 287 -4.25 -21.91 -17.60
C ARG A 287 -2.84 -22.07 -17.02
N ALA A 288 -2.42 -21.17 -16.13
CA ALA A 288 -1.16 -21.31 -15.42
C ALA A 288 -1.25 -22.45 -14.38
N PRO A 289 -0.21 -23.29 -14.24
CA PRO A 289 -0.14 -24.28 -13.17
C PRO A 289 -0.45 -23.68 -11.79
N LEU A 290 -1.21 -24.41 -10.97
CA LEU A 290 -1.65 -23.93 -9.64
C LEU A 290 -0.49 -23.42 -8.79
N TRP A 291 0.67 -24.08 -8.85
CA TRP A 291 1.84 -23.67 -8.08
C TRP A 291 2.37 -22.27 -8.50
N GLN A 292 2.28 -21.88 -9.77
CA GLN A 292 2.65 -20.52 -10.23
C GLN A 292 1.65 -19.48 -9.73
N GLN A 293 0.35 -19.80 -9.80
CA GLN A 293 -0.70 -18.95 -9.27
C GLN A 293 -0.49 -18.71 -7.77
N TRP A 294 -0.29 -19.78 -7.00
CA TRP A 294 -0.01 -19.70 -5.57
C TRP A 294 1.29 -18.94 -5.24
N THR A 295 2.35 -19.16 -6.01
CA THR A 295 3.68 -18.58 -5.78
C THR A 295 3.69 -17.06 -5.95
N VAL A 296 2.79 -16.49 -6.75
CA VAL A 296 2.78 -15.05 -7.05
C VAL A 296 1.53 -14.36 -6.48
N SER A 297 0.31 -14.78 -6.84
CA SER A 297 -0.89 -14.00 -6.48
C SER A 297 -1.26 -14.14 -5.00
N LEU A 298 -1.45 -15.38 -4.54
CA LEU A 298 -1.90 -15.66 -3.17
C LEU A 298 -0.81 -15.35 -2.15
N SER A 299 0.44 -15.72 -2.44
CA SER A 299 1.58 -15.41 -1.57
C SER A 299 1.79 -13.91 -1.43
N TRP A 300 1.75 -13.11 -2.50
CA TRP A 300 2.00 -11.66 -2.40
C TRP A 300 0.86 -10.93 -1.71
N THR A 301 -0.39 -11.33 -1.99
CA THR A 301 -1.57 -10.76 -1.32
C THR A 301 -1.52 -11.00 0.19
N SER A 302 -1.29 -12.26 0.58
CA SER A 302 -1.21 -12.63 1.99
C SER A 302 0.05 -12.06 2.66
N TRP A 303 1.18 -11.97 1.96
CA TRP A 303 2.39 -11.30 2.44
C TRP A 303 2.12 -9.83 2.77
N GLY A 304 1.41 -9.10 1.90
CA GLY A 304 1.01 -7.72 2.16
C GLY A 304 0.20 -7.57 3.45
N ILE A 305 -0.77 -8.46 3.69
CA ILE A 305 -1.57 -8.47 4.93
C ILE A 305 -0.69 -8.68 6.17
N PHE A 306 0.15 -9.73 6.16
CA PHE A 306 1.00 -10.05 7.30
C PHE A 306 2.07 -8.98 7.55
N LEU A 307 2.64 -8.40 6.49
CA LEU A 307 3.63 -7.32 6.61
C LEU A 307 2.99 -6.04 7.17
N GLY A 308 1.78 -5.69 6.72
CA GLY A 308 1.02 -4.57 7.28
C GLY A 308 0.70 -4.79 8.76
N ALA A 309 0.29 -6.00 9.14
CA ALA A 309 0.08 -6.38 10.53
C ALA A 309 1.38 -6.30 11.36
N ALA A 310 2.50 -6.78 10.82
CA ALA A 310 3.81 -6.69 11.46
C ALA A 310 4.27 -5.24 11.66
N ALA A 311 4.08 -4.38 10.65
CA ALA A 311 4.37 -2.96 10.74
C ALA A 311 3.51 -2.26 11.82
N LEU A 312 2.23 -2.61 11.89
CA LEU A 312 1.33 -2.11 12.93
C LEU A 312 1.77 -2.58 14.32
N ALA A 313 2.13 -3.85 14.49
CA ALA A 313 2.62 -4.36 15.76
C ALA A 313 3.91 -3.66 16.20
N TYR A 314 4.85 -3.47 15.27
CA TYR A 314 6.09 -2.73 15.51
C TYR A 314 5.78 -1.30 15.99
N HIS A 315 4.86 -0.60 15.30
CA HIS A 315 4.42 0.73 15.70
C HIS A 315 3.81 0.74 17.11
N LEU A 316 2.91 -0.20 17.41
CA LEU A 316 2.22 -0.27 18.70
C LEU A 316 3.15 -0.62 19.86
N ARG A 317 4.17 -1.46 19.62
CA ARG A 317 5.20 -1.81 20.60
C ARG A 317 6.16 -0.66 20.90
N ARG A 318 6.47 0.14 19.87
CA ARG A 318 7.51 1.18 19.94
C ARG A 318 6.99 2.60 20.12
N ARG A 319 5.67 2.82 20.03
CA ARG A 319 5.09 4.15 20.27
C ARG A 319 5.22 4.51 21.76
N GLY A 320 5.95 5.59 22.05
CA GLY A 320 6.06 6.12 23.40
C GLY A 320 4.80 6.84 23.88
N PRO A 321 4.87 7.51 25.05
CA PRO A 321 3.81 8.34 25.57
C PRO A 321 3.42 9.44 24.58
N CYS A 322 2.12 9.63 24.40
CA CYS A 322 1.64 10.68 23.52
C CYS A 322 1.78 12.05 24.20
N ARG A 323 2.64 12.92 23.67
CA ARG A 323 2.80 14.31 24.14
C ARG A 323 1.51 15.13 24.21
N ARG A 324 0.43 14.70 23.55
CA ARG A 324 -0.85 15.43 23.52
C ARG A 324 -1.84 14.99 24.59
N CYS A 325 -1.89 13.71 24.92
CA CYS A 325 -2.83 13.18 25.91
C CYS A 325 -2.15 12.56 27.13
N GLY A 326 -0.82 12.58 27.21
CA GLY A 326 0.00 11.98 28.27
C GLY A 326 0.05 10.45 28.28
N ARG A 327 -0.89 9.78 27.61
CA ARG A 327 -1.07 8.31 27.66
C ARG A 327 0.10 7.55 27.01
N GLY A 328 0.68 6.60 27.74
CA GLY A 328 1.80 5.70 27.39
C GLY A 328 1.40 4.24 27.40
#